data_AF-A0AAV8A429-F1
#
_entry.id   AF-A0AAV8A429-F1
#
_cell.length_a   1.000
_cell.length_b   1.000
_cell.length_c   1.000
_cell.angle_alpha   90.00
_cell.angle_beta   90.00
_cell.angle_gamma   90.00
#
_symmetry.space_group_name_H-M   'P 1'
#
loop_
_entity.id
_entity.type
_entity.pdbx_description
1 polymer ?
#
loop_
_entity_poly.entity_id
_entity_poly.type
_entity_poly.pdbx_seq_one_letter_code
_entity_poly.pdbx_strand_id
1 'polypeptide(L)'
;MDLPKAKEEFKNNLQRFVLNDQSLTQLNVYCNQIREEEIEQLSEALKVNQTLTKLDLSENEIVAEGMQDLSEALKVNQTLTKLGLSWNEIGAETMQALSEALKVNQTLTKLGLSWNGIGAWAMQALSESLKVNHNLTKLDLSYNQIGDEEMKYLSESLKVNQTLINLSLSGNEIGCLGTEGM
;
A
#
# COMPACT_ATOMS: atom_id res chain seq x y z
N MET A 1 23.66 -0.03 -14.13
CA MET A 1 23.24 1.32 -13.71
C MET A 1 24.07 1.68 -12.50
N ASP A 2 24.71 2.83 -12.47
CA ASP A 2 25.63 3.22 -11.40
C ASP A 2 24.82 3.62 -10.16
N LEU A 3 25.00 2.93 -9.03
CA LEU A 3 24.21 3.12 -7.80
C LEU A 3 24.09 4.59 -7.34
N PRO A 4 25.12 5.46 -7.50
CA PRO A 4 25.03 6.87 -7.14
C PRO A 4 24.08 7.69 -8.03
N LYS A 5 23.98 7.35 -9.32
CA LYS A 5 23.11 8.08 -10.27
C LYS A 5 21.64 7.83 -10.01
N ALA A 6 21.29 6.60 -9.63
CA ALA A 6 19.93 6.26 -9.26
C ALA A 6 19.49 7.06 -8.02
N LYS A 7 20.32 7.08 -6.96
CA LYS A 7 20.03 7.86 -5.73
C LYS A 7 19.82 9.35 -5.98
N GLU A 8 20.61 9.95 -6.87
CA GLU A 8 20.48 11.36 -7.22
C GLU A 8 19.21 11.65 -8.04
N GLU A 9 18.87 10.78 -8.98
CA GLU A 9 17.63 10.89 -9.76
C GLU A 9 16.39 10.81 -8.85
N PHE A 10 16.42 9.94 -7.83
CA PHE A 10 15.33 9.83 -6.85
C PHE A 10 15.14 11.11 -6.05
N LYS A 11 16.22 11.68 -5.49
CA LYS A 11 16.16 12.94 -4.74
C LYS A 11 15.59 14.07 -5.57
N ASN A 12 16.00 14.16 -6.84
CA ASN A 12 15.47 15.16 -7.77
C ASN A 12 13.98 14.96 -8.04
N ASN A 13 13.53 13.72 -8.26
CA ASN A 13 12.11 13.43 -8.50
C ASN A 13 11.25 13.64 -7.25
N LEU A 14 11.75 13.30 -6.06
CA LEU A 14 11.08 13.60 -4.79
C LEU A 14 10.95 15.11 -4.60
N GLN A 15 12.02 15.88 -4.81
CA GLN A 15 11.97 17.34 -4.70
C GLN A 15 10.98 17.97 -5.68
N ARG A 16 10.98 17.52 -6.94
CA ARG A 16 10.00 17.97 -7.95
C ARG A 16 8.58 17.64 -7.52
N PHE A 17 8.35 16.45 -6.98
CA PHE A 17 7.03 16.05 -6.50
C PHE A 17 6.56 16.89 -5.31
N VAL A 18 7.44 17.13 -4.33
CA VAL A 18 7.16 18.01 -3.17
C VAL A 18 6.90 19.46 -3.60
N LEU A 19 7.55 19.92 -4.68
CA LEU A 19 7.25 21.21 -5.33
C LEU A 19 6.00 21.17 -6.24
N ASN A 20 5.20 20.10 -6.14
CA ASN A 20 3.96 19.88 -6.88
C ASN A 20 4.09 19.93 -8.40
N ASP A 21 5.17 19.38 -8.94
CA ASP A 21 5.38 19.24 -10.39
C ASP A 21 4.30 18.36 -11.03
N GLN A 22 3.38 19.00 -11.75
CA GLN A 22 2.26 18.38 -12.46
C GLN A 22 2.68 17.60 -13.72
N SER A 23 3.98 17.57 -14.07
CA SER A 23 4.49 16.71 -15.14
C SER A 23 4.83 15.29 -14.66
N LEU A 24 5.00 15.09 -13.35
CA LEU A 24 5.31 13.78 -12.79
C LEU A 24 4.06 12.92 -12.72
N THR A 25 4.13 11.74 -13.36
CA THR A 25 3.05 10.74 -13.35
C THR A 25 3.43 9.47 -12.58
N GLN A 26 4.73 9.30 -12.30
CA GLN A 26 5.29 8.14 -11.62
C GLN A 26 6.43 8.59 -10.72
N LEU A 27 6.46 8.10 -9.49
CA LEU A 27 7.53 8.32 -8.52
C LEU A 27 7.94 6.97 -7.95
N ASN A 28 9.22 6.66 -8.05
CA ASN A 28 9.81 5.48 -7.46
C ASN A 28 10.83 5.93 -6.42
N VAL A 29 10.60 5.55 -5.16
CA VAL A 29 11.44 5.86 -4.01
C VAL A 29 11.97 4.58 -3.37
N TYR A 30 11.96 3.45 -4.09
CA TYR A 30 12.45 2.15 -3.64
C TYR A 30 13.85 2.22 -3.01
N CYS A 31 14.00 1.63 -1.81
CA CYS A 31 15.30 1.46 -1.13
C CYS A 31 16.08 2.78 -0.87
N ASN A 32 15.39 3.85 -0.46
CA ASN A 32 16.02 5.17 -0.21
C ASN A 32 16.08 5.59 1.26
N GLN A 33 15.61 4.77 2.22
CA GLN A 33 15.57 5.12 3.65
C GLN A 33 14.85 6.47 3.87
N ILE A 34 13.61 6.55 3.37
CA ILE A 34 12.77 7.73 3.56
C ILE A 34 12.57 7.96 5.05
N ARG A 35 12.98 9.13 5.53
CA ARG A 35 12.75 9.54 6.92
C ARG A 35 11.31 9.99 7.11
N GLU A 36 10.88 10.05 8.36
CA GLU A 36 9.55 10.54 8.76
C GLU A 36 9.19 11.90 8.12
N GLU A 37 10.11 12.87 8.14
CA GLU A 37 9.89 14.19 7.52
C GLU A 37 9.67 14.10 6.00
N GLU A 38 10.33 13.15 5.32
CA GLU A 38 10.23 13.00 3.86
C GLU A 38 8.91 12.32 3.47
N ILE A 39 8.40 11.38 4.29
CA ILE A 39 7.08 10.76 4.06
C ILE A 39 5.93 11.72 4.39
N GLU A 40 6.09 12.58 5.40
CA GLU A 40 5.15 13.67 5.69
C GLU A 40 5.04 14.62 4.48
N GLN A 41 6.18 15.12 3.98
CA GLN A 41 6.23 16.01 2.82
C GLN A 41 5.64 15.36 1.57
N LEU A 42 5.93 14.07 1.36
CA LEU A 42 5.38 13.29 0.26
C LEU A 42 3.86 13.17 0.38
N SER A 43 3.35 12.93 1.59
CA SER A 43 1.92 12.79 1.86
C SER A 43 1.18 14.10 1.64
N GLU A 44 1.72 15.23 2.09
CA GLU A 44 1.18 16.56 1.82
C GLU A 44 1.17 16.88 0.32
N ALA A 45 2.25 16.57 -0.40
CA ALA A 45 2.28 16.74 -1.85
C ALA A 45 1.25 15.85 -2.55
N LEU A 46 1.07 14.61 -2.10
CA LEU A 46 0.10 13.67 -2.66
C LEU A 46 -1.35 14.13 -2.47
N LYS A 47 -1.68 14.85 -1.37
CA LYS A 47 -3.03 15.41 -1.14
C LYS A 47 -3.45 16.38 -2.26
N VAL A 48 -2.51 17.16 -2.79
CA VAL A 48 -2.78 18.21 -3.79
C VAL A 48 -2.39 17.85 -5.21
N ASN A 49 -1.53 16.86 -5.39
CA ASN A 49 -1.05 16.46 -6.70
C ASN A 49 -2.16 15.75 -7.52
N GLN A 50 -2.30 16.14 -8.79
CA GLN A 50 -3.37 15.67 -9.66
C GLN A 50 -2.85 14.88 -10.87
N THR A 51 -1.58 14.48 -10.87
CA THR A 51 -0.94 13.84 -12.02
C THR A 51 -0.26 12.53 -11.70
N LEU A 52 0.15 12.33 -10.45
CA LEU A 52 0.81 11.11 -10.01
C LEU A 52 -0.18 9.95 -10.02
N THR A 53 0.13 8.93 -10.84
CA THR A 53 -0.69 7.73 -11.01
C THR A 53 -0.04 6.49 -10.43
N LYS A 54 1.28 6.51 -10.20
CA LYS A 54 2.04 5.41 -9.61
C LYS A 54 3.05 5.92 -8.60
N LEU A 55 3.06 5.29 -7.44
CA LEU A 55 3.98 5.57 -6.36
C LEU A 55 4.54 4.24 -5.84
N ASP A 56 5.86 4.11 -5.80
CA ASP A 56 6.53 2.97 -5.19
C ASP A 56 7.37 3.46 -4.01
N LEU A 57 6.97 3.02 -2.82
CA LEU A 57 7.59 3.32 -1.53
C LEU A 57 8.20 2.07 -0.91
N SER A 58 8.37 0.99 -1.67
CA SER A 58 8.83 -0.28 -1.11
C SER A 58 10.27 -0.18 -0.56
N GLU A 59 10.58 -0.96 0.49
CA GLU A 59 11.91 -1.03 1.12
C GLU A 59 12.38 0.31 1.71
N ASN A 60 11.52 1.01 2.46
CA ASN A 60 11.84 2.30 3.09
C ASN A 60 11.65 2.34 4.61
N GLU A 61 11.36 1.21 5.27
CA GLU A 61 11.19 1.14 6.73
C GLU A 61 10.18 2.19 7.25
N ILE A 62 9.07 2.40 6.52
CA ILE A 62 8.10 3.43 6.86
C ILE A 62 7.40 3.08 8.18
N VAL A 63 7.68 3.88 9.21
CA VAL A 63 7.08 3.76 10.55
C VAL A 63 5.58 4.11 10.56
N ALA A 64 4.92 3.80 11.67
CA ALA A 64 3.46 3.91 11.79
C ALA A 64 2.94 5.32 11.53
N GLU A 65 3.61 6.36 12.05
CA GLU A 65 3.25 7.76 11.88
C GLU A 65 3.25 8.17 10.40
N GLY A 66 4.34 7.89 9.68
CA GLY A 66 4.44 8.19 8.25
C GLY A 66 3.38 7.51 7.39
N MET A 67 2.94 6.31 7.80
CA MET A 67 1.85 5.61 7.15
C MET A 67 0.46 6.17 7.49
N GLN A 68 0.27 6.80 8.65
CA GLN A 68 -0.96 7.55 8.95
C GLN A 68 -1.09 8.73 7.99
N ASP A 69 -0.02 9.51 7.80
CA ASP A 69 -0.01 10.63 6.86
C ASP A 69 -0.29 10.18 5.42
N LEU A 70 0.35 9.09 4.99
CA LEU A 70 0.11 8.52 3.67
C LEU A 70 -1.35 8.06 3.53
N SER A 71 -1.92 7.46 4.56
CA SER A 71 -3.32 7.01 4.56
C SER A 71 -4.29 8.18 4.46
N GLU A 72 -4.05 9.29 5.18
CA GLU A 72 -4.84 10.52 5.04
C GLU A 72 -4.70 11.14 3.65
N ALA A 73 -3.52 11.09 3.05
CA ALA A 73 -3.33 11.52 1.67
C ALA A 73 -4.12 10.66 0.67
N LEU A 74 -4.15 9.34 0.87
CA LEU A 74 -4.92 8.42 0.03
C LEU A 74 -6.44 8.63 0.14
N LYS A 75 -6.96 9.06 1.30
CA LYS A 75 -8.39 9.36 1.46
C LYS A 75 -8.87 10.45 0.51
N VAL A 76 -8.02 11.43 0.21
CA VAL A 76 -8.37 12.60 -0.60
C VAL A 76 -7.83 12.56 -2.03
N ASN A 77 -6.69 11.89 -2.26
CA ASN A 77 -6.09 11.81 -3.59
C ASN A 77 -7.00 11.05 -4.57
N GLN A 78 -7.21 11.63 -5.76
CA GLN A 78 -8.11 11.11 -6.79
C GLN A 78 -7.37 10.69 -8.07
N THR A 79 -6.06 10.45 -8.02
CA THR A 79 -5.25 10.21 -9.23
C THR A 79 -4.34 9.01 -9.11
N LEU A 80 -3.93 8.65 -7.90
CA LEU A 80 -3.07 7.51 -7.66
C LEU A 80 -3.84 6.22 -7.93
N THR A 81 -3.29 5.42 -8.85
CA THR A 81 -3.90 4.15 -9.29
C THR A 81 -3.08 2.93 -8.87
N LYS A 82 -1.78 3.13 -8.55
CA LYS A 82 -0.86 2.06 -8.12
C LYS A 82 0.01 2.53 -6.97
N LEU A 83 0.05 1.73 -5.91
CA LEU A 83 0.87 1.97 -4.73
C LEU A 83 1.67 0.72 -4.38
N GLY A 84 2.99 0.84 -4.31
CA GLY A 84 3.91 -0.18 -3.80
C GLY A 84 4.35 0.19 -2.39
N LEU A 85 4.15 -0.71 -1.44
CA LEU A 85 4.47 -0.55 -0.03
C LEU A 85 5.15 -1.81 0.54
N SER A 86 5.74 -2.64 -0.31
CA SER A 86 6.39 -3.87 0.14
C SER A 86 7.62 -3.58 1.01
N TRP A 87 7.98 -4.45 1.95
CA TRP A 87 9.18 -4.28 2.80
C TRP A 87 9.21 -2.96 3.61
N ASN A 88 8.12 -2.64 4.31
CA ASN A 88 8.00 -1.46 5.17
C ASN A 88 7.56 -1.76 6.61
N GLU A 89 7.52 -3.02 7.03
CA GLU A 89 7.11 -3.41 8.40
C GLU A 89 5.79 -2.77 8.86
N ILE A 90 4.80 -2.75 7.96
CA ILE A 90 3.46 -2.19 8.18
C ILE A 90 2.72 -3.06 9.22
N GLY A 91 2.94 -2.76 10.49
CA GLY A 91 2.31 -3.45 11.62
C GLY A 91 0.79 -3.25 11.69
N ALA A 92 0.16 -3.80 12.73
CA ALA A 92 -1.30 -3.86 12.83
C ALA A 92 -1.99 -2.49 12.93
N GLU A 93 -1.46 -1.57 13.74
CA GLU A 93 -2.01 -0.22 13.89
C GLU A 93 -1.95 0.55 12.56
N THR A 94 -0.82 0.38 11.86
CA THR A 94 -0.57 0.97 10.56
C THR A 94 -1.51 0.46 9.48
N MET A 95 -1.82 -0.84 9.50
CA MET A 95 -2.77 -1.44 8.56
C MET A 95 -4.19 -0.91 8.77
N GLN A 96 -4.58 -0.53 9.99
CA GLN A 96 -5.90 0.05 10.24
C GLN A 96 -6.09 1.36 9.47
N ALA A 97 -5.14 2.28 9.54
CA ALA A 97 -5.20 3.56 8.83
C ALA A 97 -5.31 3.36 7.31
N LEU A 98 -4.48 2.47 6.74
CA LEU A 98 -4.53 2.17 5.31
C LEU A 98 -5.86 1.50 4.93
N SER A 99 -6.40 0.62 5.78
CA SER A 99 -7.71 -0.02 5.54
C SER A 99 -8.85 1.01 5.54
N GLU A 100 -8.82 1.99 6.43
CA GLU A 100 -9.79 3.10 6.42
C GLU A 100 -9.65 3.96 5.17
N ALA A 101 -8.43 4.22 4.72
CA ALA A 101 -8.20 4.92 3.46
C ALA A 101 -8.77 4.14 2.27
N LEU A 102 -8.57 2.82 2.23
CA LEU A 102 -9.14 1.95 1.19
C LEU A 102 -10.66 1.94 1.20
N LYS A 103 -11.34 2.08 2.35
CA LYS A 103 -12.81 2.14 2.40
C LYS A 103 -13.38 3.31 1.59
N VAL A 104 -12.65 4.42 1.49
CA VAL A 104 -13.11 5.65 0.83
C VAL A 104 -12.40 5.98 -0.48
N ASN A 105 -11.17 5.49 -0.68
CA ASN A 105 -10.41 5.76 -1.90
C ASN A 105 -11.06 5.06 -3.11
N GLN A 106 -11.31 5.84 -4.17
CA GLN A 106 -12.01 5.37 -5.36
C GLN A 106 -11.12 5.19 -6.59
N THR A 107 -9.80 5.35 -6.45
CA THR A 107 -8.88 5.45 -7.61
C THR A 107 -7.80 4.40 -7.60
N LEU A 108 -7.43 3.89 -6.43
CA LEU A 108 -6.39 2.88 -6.29
C LEU A 108 -6.88 1.54 -6.83
N THR A 109 -6.20 1.06 -7.86
CA THR A 109 -6.53 -0.21 -8.55
C THR A 109 -5.52 -1.31 -8.26
N LYS A 110 -4.32 -0.96 -7.80
CA LYS A 110 -3.24 -1.91 -7.49
C LYS A 110 -2.52 -1.50 -6.21
N LEU A 111 -2.41 -2.45 -5.28
CA LEU A 111 -1.72 -2.27 -4.01
C LEU A 111 -0.76 -3.44 -3.77
N GLY A 112 0.52 -3.12 -3.55
CA GLY A 112 1.54 -4.09 -3.15
C GLY A 112 1.86 -3.95 -1.67
N LEU A 113 1.68 -5.02 -0.90
CA LEU A 113 1.91 -5.06 0.54
C LEU A 113 2.76 -6.27 0.95
N SER A 114 3.54 -6.85 0.03
CA SER A 114 4.32 -8.04 0.34
C SER A 114 5.40 -7.76 1.37
N TRP A 115 5.78 -8.73 2.21
CA TRP A 115 6.88 -8.59 3.17
C TRP A 115 6.68 -7.44 4.18
N ASN A 116 5.49 -7.34 4.77
CA ASN A 116 5.19 -6.33 5.78
C ASN A 116 4.88 -6.89 7.17
N GLY A 117 4.84 -8.22 7.33
CA GLY A 117 4.54 -8.83 8.63
C GLY A 117 3.16 -8.45 9.17
N ILE A 118 2.18 -8.26 8.26
CA ILE A 118 0.81 -7.83 8.56
C ILE A 118 0.20 -8.68 9.70
N GLY A 119 0.39 -10.00 9.66
CA GLY A 119 -0.04 -10.89 10.73
C GLY A 119 -1.55 -10.90 10.98
N ALA A 120 -1.94 -11.41 12.16
CA ALA A 120 -3.32 -11.75 12.48
C ALA A 120 -4.29 -10.56 12.59
N TRP A 121 -3.88 -9.56 13.36
CA TRP A 121 -4.75 -8.46 13.79
C TRP A 121 -5.10 -7.49 12.66
N ALA A 122 -4.19 -7.36 11.70
CA ALA A 122 -4.28 -6.40 10.62
C ALA A 122 -5.20 -6.89 9.48
N MET A 123 -5.38 -8.22 9.34
CA MET A 123 -6.17 -8.78 8.25
C MET A 123 -7.67 -8.56 8.37
N GLN A 124 -8.21 -8.44 9.59
CA GLN A 124 -9.62 -8.15 9.77
C GLN A 124 -9.97 -6.77 9.18
N ALA A 125 -9.19 -5.74 9.51
CA ALA A 125 -9.41 -4.38 9.02
C ALA A 125 -9.31 -4.31 7.48
N LEU A 126 -8.28 -4.95 6.91
CA LEU A 126 -8.11 -5.01 5.46
C LEU A 126 -9.29 -5.73 4.80
N SER A 127 -9.72 -6.87 5.35
CA SER A 127 -10.87 -7.63 4.83
C SER A 127 -12.17 -6.82 4.87
N GLU A 128 -12.43 -6.07 5.94
CA GLU A 128 -13.57 -5.16 6.00
C GLU A 128 -13.48 -4.04 4.95
N SER A 129 -12.27 -3.52 4.69
CA SER A 129 -12.09 -2.53 3.62
C SER A 129 -12.39 -3.11 2.25
N LEU A 130 -12.00 -4.37 1.99
CA LEU A 130 -12.29 -5.08 0.75
C LEU A 130 -13.79 -5.35 0.57
N LYS A 131 -14.57 -5.53 1.64
CA LYS A 131 -16.03 -5.71 1.51
C LYS A 131 -16.71 -4.51 0.83
N VAL A 132 -16.16 -3.29 0.99
CA VAL A 132 -16.75 -2.03 0.49
C VAL A 132 -15.93 -1.35 -0.60
N ASN A 133 -14.63 -1.66 -0.72
CA ASN A 133 -13.81 -1.13 -1.80
C ASN A 133 -14.13 -1.87 -3.10
N HIS A 134 -14.59 -1.12 -4.09
CA HIS A 134 -14.97 -1.63 -5.41
C HIS A 134 -14.06 -1.11 -6.54
N ASN A 135 -12.82 -0.73 -6.23
CA ASN A 135 -11.86 -0.20 -7.21
C ASN A 135 -10.56 -0.99 -7.25
N LEU A 136 -10.17 -1.60 -6.14
CA LEU A 136 -8.97 -2.41 -6.06
C LEU A 136 -9.16 -3.68 -6.89
N THR A 137 -8.29 -3.86 -7.88
CA THR A 137 -8.32 -5.03 -8.79
C THR A 137 -7.15 -5.97 -8.56
N LYS A 138 -6.05 -5.46 -8.00
CA LYS A 138 -4.85 -6.24 -7.68
C LYS A 138 -4.35 -5.94 -6.29
N LEU A 139 -4.14 -7.00 -5.51
CA LEU A 139 -3.61 -6.93 -4.16
C LEU A 139 -2.53 -8.01 -4.00
N ASP A 140 -1.35 -7.59 -3.57
CA ASP A 140 -0.26 -8.51 -3.22
C ASP A 140 -0.05 -8.52 -1.70
N LEU A 141 -0.38 -9.66 -1.08
CA LEU A 141 -0.20 -9.94 0.34
C LEU A 141 0.83 -11.05 0.56
N SER A 142 1.72 -11.29 -0.40
CA SER A 142 2.73 -12.35 -0.28
C SER A 142 3.67 -12.12 0.91
N TYR A 143 4.11 -13.19 1.57
CA TYR A 143 5.09 -13.12 2.66
C TYR A 143 4.69 -12.18 3.82
N ASN A 144 3.49 -12.36 4.37
CA ASN A 144 2.94 -11.53 5.44
C ASN A 144 2.57 -12.31 6.71
N GLN A 145 3.03 -13.56 6.83
CA GLN A 145 2.76 -14.43 7.98
C GLN A 145 1.25 -14.61 8.23
N ILE A 146 0.46 -14.70 7.13
CA ILE A 146 -0.98 -14.92 7.19
C ILE A 146 -1.24 -16.42 7.38
N GLY A 147 -2.01 -16.80 8.40
CA GLY A 147 -2.40 -18.18 8.69
C GLY A 147 -3.85 -18.50 8.34
N ASP A 148 -4.26 -19.72 8.69
CA ASP A 148 -5.59 -20.26 8.38
C ASP A 148 -6.75 -19.49 9.03
N GLU A 149 -6.54 -18.96 10.24
CA GLU A 149 -7.56 -18.18 10.96
C GLU A 149 -7.82 -16.84 10.28
N GLU A 150 -6.76 -16.15 9.86
CA GLU A 150 -6.84 -14.87 9.17
C GLU A 150 -7.48 -14.98 7.80
N MET A 151 -7.23 -16.11 7.12
CA MET A 151 -7.82 -16.41 5.82
C MET A 151 -9.35 -16.48 5.86
N LYS A 152 -9.97 -16.73 7.02
CA LYS A 152 -11.43 -16.70 7.16
C LYS A 152 -11.98 -15.29 6.88
N TYR A 153 -11.36 -14.25 7.43
CA TYR A 153 -11.78 -12.86 7.21
C TYR A 153 -11.65 -12.48 5.72
N LEU A 154 -10.51 -12.83 5.12
CA LEU A 154 -10.25 -12.55 3.73
C LEU A 154 -11.25 -13.29 2.84
N SER A 155 -11.48 -14.58 3.07
CA SER A 155 -12.45 -15.40 2.34
C SER A 155 -13.86 -14.82 2.39
N GLU A 156 -14.33 -14.37 3.56
CA GLU A 156 -15.62 -13.70 3.67
C GLU A 156 -15.70 -12.39 2.87
N SER A 157 -14.61 -11.61 2.85
CA SER A 157 -14.58 -10.37 2.06
C SER A 157 -14.61 -10.64 0.56
N LEU A 158 -13.92 -11.68 0.09
CA LEU A 158 -13.85 -12.04 -1.33
C LEU A 158 -15.17 -12.61 -1.86
N LYS A 159 -16.02 -13.21 -1.01
CA LYS A 159 -17.37 -13.64 -1.40
C LYS A 159 -18.27 -12.49 -1.84
N VAL A 160 -18.01 -11.27 -1.34
CA VAL A 160 -18.81 -10.07 -1.68
C VAL A 160 -18.04 -9.08 -2.55
N ASN A 161 -16.71 -9.06 -2.50
CA ASN A 161 -15.89 -8.22 -3.37
C ASN A 161 -15.89 -8.78 -4.80
N GLN A 162 -16.36 -7.98 -5.75
CA GLN A 162 -16.45 -8.37 -7.17
C GLN A 162 -15.37 -7.73 -8.04
N THR A 163 -14.48 -6.92 -7.48
CA THR A 163 -13.52 -6.11 -8.25
C THR A 163 -12.10 -6.63 -8.14
N LEU A 164 -11.76 -7.31 -7.05
CA LEU A 164 -10.45 -7.91 -6.86
C LEU A 164 -10.32 -9.16 -7.73
N ILE A 165 -9.50 -9.05 -8.78
CA ILE A 165 -9.31 -10.11 -9.78
C ILE A 165 -7.98 -10.84 -9.54
N ASN A 166 -6.98 -10.12 -9.04
CA ASN A 166 -5.66 -10.68 -8.75
C ASN A 166 -5.32 -10.52 -7.28
N LEU A 167 -5.27 -11.64 -6.57
CA LEU A 167 -4.80 -11.71 -5.18
C LEU A 167 -3.59 -12.63 -5.12
N SER A 168 -2.46 -12.12 -4.62
CA SER A 168 -1.28 -12.95 -4.34
C SER A 168 -1.14 -13.17 -2.85
N LEU A 169 -1.06 -14.45 -2.46
CA LEU A 169 -0.90 -14.91 -1.08
C LEU A 169 0.34 -15.80 -0.91
N SER A 170 1.25 -15.79 -1.88
CA SER A 170 2.41 -16.68 -1.88
C SER A 170 3.32 -16.45 -0.66
N GLY A 171 3.94 -17.51 -0.14
CA GLY A 171 4.87 -17.36 0.99
C GLY A 171 4.22 -17.00 2.32
N ASN A 172 2.91 -17.19 2.46
CA ASN A 172 2.21 -17.15 3.74
C ASN A 172 2.11 -18.54 4.39
N GLU A 173 1.59 -18.61 5.62
CA GLU A 173 1.49 -19.81 6.45
C GLU A 173 0.10 -20.46 6.32
N ILE A 174 -0.44 -20.48 5.09
CA ILE A 174 -1.78 -20.97 4.79
C ILE A 174 -1.72 -22.48 4.59
N GLY A 175 -2.33 -23.21 5.52
CA GLY A 175 -2.55 -24.65 5.47
C GLY A 175 -3.79 -25.03 4.68
N CYS A 176 -4.14 -26.32 4.71
CA CYS A 176 -5.32 -26.82 3.99
C CYS A 176 -6.62 -26.15 4.46
N LEU A 177 -6.77 -25.91 5.77
CA LEU A 177 -7.98 -25.33 6.33
C LEU A 177 -8.20 -23.89 5.84
N GLY A 178 -7.15 -23.09 5.70
CA GLY A 178 -7.24 -21.72 5.19
C GLY A 178 -7.65 -21.67 3.72
N THR A 179 -7.35 -22.71 2.94
CA THR A 179 -7.77 -22.80 1.53
C THR A 179 -9.20 -23.31 1.33
N GLU A 180 -9.78 -24.01 2.31
CA GLU A 180 -11.15 -24.55 2.21
C GLU A 180 -12.23 -23.45 2.19
N GLY A 181 -11.90 -22.22 2.62
CA GLY A 181 -12.83 -21.10 2.71
C GLY A 181 -12.91 -20.20 1.46
N MET A 182 -11.95 -20.31 0.53
CA MET A 182 -11.78 -19.42 -0.63
C MET A 182 -12.65 -19.78 -1.83
#